data_AF-A0A1G2I373-F1
#
_entry.id   AF-A0A1G2I373-F1
#
_cell.length_a   1.000
_cell.length_b   1.000
_cell.length_c   1.000
_cell.angle_alpha   90.00
_cell.angle_beta   90.00
_cell.angle_gamma   90.00
#
_symmetry.space_group_name_H-M   'P 1'
#
loop_
_entity.id
_entity.type
_entity.pdbx_description
1 polymer ?
#
loop_
_entity_poly.entity_id
_entity_poly.type
_entity_poly.pdbx_seq_one_letter_code
_entity_poly.pdbx_strand_id
1 'polypeptide(L)'
;MIIRVEPNAPNTKKFLKYVVEKVLEHEPLKRGKIVKVLLQEHVTPLPEFNENLFEGDYDTNPGEKIDFQEDNAHAKTMGLIVYLNEQLPPHSGPRHGKLLKENPLTFELKLVVSDPKGFYKFADDLGVTADKEIGEGSVKERNGKVTVTIKLFFNEDGKLWREGKEKHFYLMEKGRDRYKIMEYFIVNKFNDYYPTKAIAHDLGKNNLPNFSRQIGNINRIAKNKIRLKDNILEGKRGRGYKISATYKITMKS
;
A
#
# COMPACT_ATOMS: atom_id res chain seq x y z
N MET A 1 -9.17 36.80 0.85
CA MET A 1 -7.86 36.27 0.44
C MET A 1 -8.10 34.92 -0.20
N ILE A 2 -8.00 34.86 -1.52
CA ILE A 2 -8.09 33.61 -2.27
C ILE A 2 -6.66 33.15 -2.49
N ILE A 3 -6.27 32.06 -1.84
CA ILE A 3 -4.97 31.44 -2.08
C ILE A 3 -5.15 30.31 -3.09
N ARG A 4 -4.39 30.37 -4.19
CA ARG A 4 -4.35 29.30 -5.19
C ARG A 4 -3.01 28.57 -5.11
N VAL A 5 -3.04 27.27 -5.34
CA VAL A 5 -1.83 26.45 -5.47
C VAL A 5 -1.35 26.53 -6.91
N GLU A 6 -0.06 26.73 -7.13
CA GLU A 6 0.55 26.70 -8.46
C GLU A 6 0.79 25.23 -8.89
N PRO A 7 -0.01 24.64 -9.80
CA PRO A 7 0.02 23.20 -10.07
C PRO A 7 1.34 22.72 -10.69
N ASN A 8 2.02 23.57 -11.45
CA ASN A 8 3.22 23.18 -12.20
C ASN A 8 4.53 23.36 -11.41
N ALA A 9 4.46 24.02 -10.26
CA ALA A 9 5.59 24.29 -9.41
C ALA A 9 6.30 23.00 -8.93
N PRO A 10 7.65 22.99 -8.86
CA PRO A 10 8.40 21.82 -8.41
C PRO A 10 7.98 21.33 -7.03
N ASN A 11 7.75 22.23 -6.06
CA ASN A 11 7.32 21.83 -4.72
C ASN A 11 5.88 21.33 -4.68
N THR A 12 4.99 21.87 -5.53
CA THR A 12 3.62 21.36 -5.67
C THR A 12 3.58 19.93 -6.20
N LYS A 13 4.47 19.57 -7.14
CA LYS A 13 4.62 18.19 -7.60
C LYS A 13 5.11 17.27 -6.48
N LYS A 14 6.10 17.71 -5.69
CA LYS A 14 6.58 16.95 -4.51
C LYS A 14 5.50 16.78 -3.46
N PHE A 15 4.70 17.82 -3.20
CA PHE A 15 3.57 17.80 -2.30
C PHE A 15 2.56 16.72 -2.69
N LEU A 16 2.12 16.73 -3.95
CA LEU A 16 1.13 15.76 -4.44
C LEU A 16 1.66 14.32 -4.32
N LYS A 17 2.93 14.09 -4.67
CA LYS A 17 3.58 12.79 -4.47
C LYS A 17 3.56 12.35 -3.01
N TYR A 18 3.96 13.24 -2.09
CA TYR A 18 3.94 12.97 -0.65
C TYR A 18 2.54 12.58 -0.15
N VAL A 19 1.49 13.30 -0.57
CA VAL A 19 0.11 12.97 -0.19
C VAL A 19 -0.27 11.58 -0.68
N VAL A 20 0.05 11.26 -1.94
CA VAL A 20 -0.23 9.95 -2.53
C VAL A 20 0.54 8.84 -1.81
N GLU A 21 1.83 9.03 -1.52
CA GLU A 21 2.65 8.09 -0.73
C GLU A 21 2.02 7.80 0.63
N LYS A 22 1.60 8.85 1.36
CA LYS A 22 0.94 8.69 2.67
C LYS A 22 -0.39 7.95 2.60
N VAL A 23 -1.13 8.08 1.49
CA VAL A 23 -2.32 7.27 1.26
C VAL A 23 -1.95 5.80 1.06
N LEU A 24 -0.89 5.53 0.29
CA LEU A 24 -0.43 4.17 -0.03
C LEU A 24 0.21 3.45 1.17
N GLU A 25 0.73 4.16 2.17
CA GLU A 25 1.14 3.55 3.44
C GLU A 25 -0.03 2.79 4.13
N HIS A 26 -1.27 3.14 3.81
CA HIS A 26 -2.47 2.52 4.36
C HIS A 26 -2.99 1.37 3.50
N GLU A 27 -2.16 0.66 2.75
CA GLU A 27 -2.60 -0.50 1.98
C GLU A 27 -3.13 -1.69 2.82
N PRO A 28 -4.12 -2.45 2.32
CA PRO A 28 -4.78 -2.28 1.03
C PRO A 28 -5.83 -1.17 1.06
N LEU A 29 -5.93 -0.43 -0.05
CA LEU A 29 -6.97 0.56 -0.24
C LEU A 29 -8.31 -0.15 -0.57
N LYS A 30 -9.41 0.36 0.02
CA LYS A 30 -10.76 -0.14 -0.21
C LYS A 30 -11.68 1.06 -0.44
N ARG A 31 -12.71 0.88 -1.27
CA ARG A 31 -13.74 1.91 -1.47
C ARG A 31 -14.36 2.30 -0.13
N GLY A 32 -14.49 3.60 0.11
CA GLY A 32 -14.97 4.18 1.38
C GLY A 32 -13.94 4.24 2.50
N LYS A 33 -12.71 3.73 2.30
CA LYS A 33 -11.65 3.84 3.31
C LYS A 33 -11.28 5.30 3.50
N ILE A 34 -11.28 5.74 4.75
CA ILE A 34 -10.80 7.06 5.15
C ILE A 34 -9.33 6.92 5.54
N VAL A 35 -8.46 7.68 4.88
CA VAL A 35 -7.05 7.77 5.19
C VAL A 35 -6.75 9.15 5.75
N LYS A 36 -6.00 9.19 6.84
CA LYS A 36 -5.56 10.42 7.49
C LYS A 36 -4.13 10.71 7.05
N VAL A 37 -3.90 11.90 6.51
CA VAL A 37 -2.57 12.39 6.14
C VAL A 37 -2.28 13.61 7.00
N LEU A 38 -1.19 13.54 7.76
CA LEU A 38 -0.73 14.66 8.57
C LEU A 38 0.22 15.53 7.73
N LEU A 39 -0.13 16.80 7.59
CA LEU A 39 0.71 17.82 6.98
C LEU A 39 1.31 18.67 8.11
N GLN A 40 2.62 18.90 8.04
CA GLN A 40 3.37 19.63 9.05
C GLN A 40 4.33 20.59 8.35
N GLU A 41 4.37 21.84 8.81
CA GLU A 41 5.36 22.81 8.36
C GLU A 41 6.78 22.28 8.59
N HIS A 42 7.68 22.55 7.64
CA HIS A 42 9.08 22.07 7.60
C HIS A 42 9.30 20.55 7.48
N VAL A 43 8.27 19.71 7.67
CA VAL A 43 8.34 18.26 7.48
C VAL A 43 7.74 17.86 6.13
N THR A 44 6.59 18.46 5.79
CA THR A 44 5.90 18.22 4.53
C THR A 44 6.44 19.17 3.47
N PRO A 45 6.72 18.71 2.24
CA PRO A 45 7.03 19.60 1.13
C PRO A 45 5.73 20.31 0.72
N LEU A 46 5.40 21.41 1.40
CA LEU A 46 4.19 22.19 1.10
C LEU A 46 4.25 22.77 -0.33
N PRO A 47 3.11 22.89 -1.02
CA PRO A 47 3.09 23.39 -2.38
C PRO A 47 3.37 24.89 -2.43
N GLU A 48 3.65 25.39 -3.62
CA GLU A 48 3.80 26.83 -3.84
C GLU A 48 2.42 27.47 -3.94
N PHE A 49 2.24 28.56 -3.20
CA PHE A 49 1.00 29.32 -3.14
C PHE A 49 1.17 30.62 -3.91
N ASN A 50 0.25 30.90 -4.81
CA ASN A 50 0.09 32.22 -5.41
C ASN A 50 -0.85 33.02 -4.50
N GLU A 51 -0.27 33.95 -3.74
CA GLU A 51 -1.02 34.89 -2.91
C GLU A 51 -1.55 36.02 -3.80
N ASN A 52 -2.80 35.90 -4.25
CA ASN A 52 -3.51 37.06 -4.76
C ASN A 52 -4.04 37.85 -3.57
N LEU A 53 -3.30 38.90 -3.22
CA LEU A 53 -3.73 39.95 -2.31
C LEU A 53 -4.88 40.72 -3.00
N PHE A 54 -6.11 40.35 -2.63
CA PHE A 54 -7.38 41.05 -2.85
C PHE A 54 -8.04 40.98 -4.25
N GLU A 55 -9.07 40.13 -4.35
CA GLU A 55 -10.38 40.52 -4.90
C GLU A 55 -11.43 39.97 -3.92
N GLY A 56 -12.00 40.84 -3.09
CA GLY A 56 -13.05 40.48 -2.14
C GLY A 56 -13.24 41.57 -1.10
N ASP A 57 -14.38 42.26 -1.19
CA ASP A 57 -14.87 43.18 -0.17
C ASP A 57 -15.07 42.40 1.13
N TYR A 58 -14.17 42.62 2.09
CA TYR A 58 -14.37 42.12 3.44
C TYR A 58 -15.32 43.06 4.15
N ASP A 59 -16.53 42.58 4.40
CA ASP A 59 -17.52 43.21 5.26
C ASP A 59 -17.13 42.97 6.73
N THR A 60 -16.00 43.54 7.15
CA THR A 60 -15.54 43.48 8.54
C THR A 60 -16.19 44.59 9.34
N ASN A 61 -16.83 44.23 10.45
CA ASN A 61 -17.38 45.21 11.37
C ASN A 61 -16.26 46.14 11.87
N PRO A 62 -16.47 47.46 11.92
CA PRO A 62 -15.46 48.39 12.41
C PRO A 62 -14.98 48.00 13.82
N GLY A 63 -13.68 47.72 13.95
CA GLY A 63 -13.03 47.43 15.24
C GLY A 63 -12.74 45.95 15.53
N GLU A 64 -13.14 45.03 14.66
CA GLU A 64 -12.75 43.63 14.80
C GLU A 64 -11.26 43.46 14.44
N LYS A 65 -10.44 43.02 15.41
CA LYS A 65 -9.02 42.72 15.15
C LYS A 65 -8.94 41.44 14.32
N ILE A 66 -8.61 41.60 13.04
CA ILE A 66 -8.30 40.49 12.15
C ILE A 66 -6.96 39.90 12.59
N ASP A 67 -6.97 38.64 13.05
CA ASP A 67 -5.73 37.88 13.23
C ASP A 67 -5.27 37.37 11.86
N PHE A 68 -4.42 38.17 11.22
CA PHE A 68 -3.88 37.87 9.90
C PHE A 68 -3.13 36.53 9.83
N GLN A 69 -2.66 35.96 10.94
CA GLN A 69 -1.98 34.66 10.94
C GLN A 69 -2.97 33.49 10.89
N GLU A 70 -4.03 33.52 11.70
CA GLU A 70 -5.09 32.50 11.67
C GLU A 70 -5.82 32.51 10.31
N ASP A 71 -6.11 33.69 9.77
CA ASP A 71 -6.77 33.83 8.47
C ASP A 71 -5.90 33.33 7.31
N ASN A 72 -4.57 33.53 7.40
CA ASN A 72 -3.65 33.01 6.39
C ASN A 72 -3.54 31.48 6.45
N ALA A 73 -3.44 30.89 7.65
CA ALA A 73 -3.41 29.43 7.81
C ALA A 73 -4.72 28.78 7.32
N HIS A 74 -5.88 29.41 7.60
CA HIS A 74 -7.18 28.95 7.11
C HIS A 74 -7.27 29.06 5.58
N ALA A 75 -6.88 30.19 5.00
CA ALA A 75 -6.90 30.39 3.55
C ALA A 75 -5.97 29.40 2.81
N LYS A 76 -4.76 29.14 3.35
CA LYS A 76 -3.82 28.14 2.79
C LYS A 76 -4.43 26.75 2.84
N THR A 77 -5.07 26.41 3.96
CA THR A 77 -5.79 25.14 4.13
C THR A 77 -6.88 24.96 3.08
N MET A 78 -7.69 25.99 2.85
CA MET A 78 -8.73 25.95 1.83
C MET A 78 -8.15 25.80 0.42
N GLY A 79 -7.07 26.54 0.10
CA GLY A 79 -6.35 26.40 -1.17
C GLY A 79 -5.83 24.98 -1.40
N LEU A 80 -5.29 24.33 -0.37
CA LEU A 80 -4.86 22.93 -0.43
C LEU A 80 -6.03 21.97 -0.70
N ILE A 81 -7.15 22.14 -0.01
CA ILE A 81 -8.34 21.29 -0.19
C ILE A 81 -8.88 21.41 -1.61
N VAL A 82 -8.96 22.64 -2.14
CA VAL A 82 -9.40 22.89 -3.52
C VAL A 82 -8.46 22.21 -4.51
N TYR A 83 -7.15 22.44 -4.38
CA TYR A 83 -6.15 21.81 -5.24
C TYR A 83 -6.25 20.27 -5.23
N LEU A 84 -6.35 19.65 -4.05
CA LEU A 84 -6.47 18.19 -3.95
C LEU A 84 -7.81 17.67 -4.51
N ASN A 85 -8.89 18.44 -4.41
CA ASN A 85 -10.17 18.13 -5.06
C ASN A 85 -10.11 18.24 -6.58
N GLU A 86 -9.14 18.95 -7.16
CA GLU A 86 -8.94 18.99 -8.61
C GLU A 86 -8.08 17.81 -9.07
N GLN A 87 -7.06 17.45 -8.29
CA GLN A 87 -6.07 16.44 -8.68
C GLN A 87 -6.50 14.99 -8.41
N LEU A 88 -7.25 14.74 -7.33
CA LEU A 88 -7.51 13.38 -6.85
C LEU A 88 -8.79 12.72 -7.36
N PRO A 89 -9.86 13.43 -7.75
CA PRO A 89 -11.03 12.80 -8.33
C PRO A 89 -10.76 12.16 -9.71
N PRO A 90 -11.53 11.09 -10.06
CA PRO A 90 -12.60 10.47 -9.28
C PRO A 90 -12.10 9.50 -8.18
N HIS A 91 -10.80 9.41 -7.95
CA HIS A 91 -10.17 8.31 -7.21
C HIS A 91 -10.22 8.49 -5.70
N SER A 92 -10.03 9.71 -5.23
CA SER A 92 -10.24 10.09 -3.84
C SER A 92 -10.62 11.55 -3.70
N GLY A 93 -11.22 11.93 -2.58
CA GLY A 93 -11.55 13.31 -2.31
C GLY A 93 -11.32 13.66 -0.83
N PRO A 94 -10.76 14.85 -0.52
CA PRO A 94 -10.75 15.36 0.83
C PRO A 94 -12.18 15.58 1.35
N ARG A 95 -12.47 15.07 2.55
CA ARG A 95 -13.78 15.29 3.20
C ARG A 95 -13.78 16.56 4.03
N HIS A 96 -12.84 16.67 4.95
CA HIS A 96 -12.66 17.81 5.83
C HIS A 96 -11.21 17.89 6.28
N GLY A 97 -10.76 19.12 6.46
CA GLY A 97 -9.50 19.45 7.07
C GLY A 97 -9.64 19.88 8.52
N LYS A 98 -8.71 19.50 9.39
CA LYS A 98 -8.66 20.04 10.76
C LYS A 98 -7.29 20.64 11.05
N LEU A 99 -7.25 21.94 11.32
CA LEU A 99 -6.09 22.61 11.91
C LEU A 99 -5.88 22.10 13.35
N LEU A 100 -4.67 21.71 13.67
CA LEU A 100 -4.29 21.31 15.04
C LEU A 100 -3.76 22.55 15.77
N LYS A 101 -4.45 22.97 16.83
CA LYS A 101 -4.18 24.22 17.56
C LYS A 101 -2.78 24.32 18.19
N GLU A 102 -2.10 23.19 18.34
CA GLU A 102 -0.83 23.09 19.08
C GLU A 102 0.38 23.56 18.25
N ASN A 103 0.24 23.68 16.93
CA ASN A 103 1.32 24.13 16.06
C ASN A 103 0.75 24.87 14.85
N PRO A 104 1.10 26.16 14.61
CA PRO A 104 0.69 26.85 13.40
C PRO A 104 1.08 25.99 12.19
N LEU A 105 0.13 25.78 11.27
CA LEU A 105 0.31 25.00 10.03
C LEU A 105 0.51 23.48 10.19
N THR A 106 0.13 22.88 11.33
CA THR A 106 -0.14 21.43 11.37
C THR A 106 -1.60 21.12 11.05
N PHE A 107 -1.82 20.26 10.07
CA PHE A 107 -3.14 19.99 9.51
C PHE A 107 -3.39 18.49 9.29
N GLU A 108 -4.51 17.98 9.78
CA GLU A 108 -4.99 16.62 9.46
C GLU A 108 -5.91 16.66 8.25
N LEU A 109 -5.47 16.07 7.14
CA LEU A 109 -6.25 15.85 5.93
C LEU A 109 -6.92 14.47 6.00
N LYS A 110 -8.24 14.42 5.79
CA LYS A 110 -8.99 13.16 5.65
C LYS A 110 -9.37 12.91 4.20
N LEU A 111 -8.76 11.90 3.58
CA LEU A 111 -9.04 11.48 2.20
C LEU A 111 -9.94 10.25 2.21
N VAL A 112 -11.02 10.28 1.42
CA VAL A 112 -11.88 9.11 1.20
C VAL A 112 -11.50 8.47 -0.13
N VAL A 113 -11.12 7.20 -0.10
CA VAL A 113 -10.83 6.44 -1.32
C VAL A 113 -12.15 6.02 -1.97
N SER A 114 -12.43 6.56 -3.16
CA SER A 114 -13.65 6.29 -3.93
C SER A 114 -13.44 5.20 -4.99
N ASP A 115 -12.28 5.20 -5.63
CA ASP A 115 -11.86 4.21 -6.62
C ASP A 115 -10.40 3.79 -6.35
N PRO A 116 -10.18 2.69 -5.61
CA PRO A 116 -8.84 2.20 -5.31
C PRO A 116 -8.01 1.88 -6.57
N LYS A 117 -8.62 1.37 -7.63
CA LYS A 117 -7.88 0.95 -8.84
C LYS A 117 -7.33 2.17 -9.57
N GLY A 118 -8.18 3.17 -9.80
CA GLY A 118 -7.74 4.41 -10.41
C GLY A 118 -6.77 5.18 -9.53
N PHE A 119 -6.88 5.10 -8.20
CA PHE A 119 -5.88 5.70 -7.31
C PHE A 119 -4.49 5.08 -7.49
N TYR A 120 -4.39 3.76 -7.62
CA TYR A 120 -3.11 3.11 -7.92
C TYR A 120 -2.54 3.52 -9.27
N LYS A 121 -3.39 3.60 -10.30
CA LYS A 121 -2.96 4.07 -11.62
C LYS A 121 -2.45 5.51 -11.56
N PHE A 122 -3.17 6.39 -10.88
CA PHE A 122 -2.79 7.78 -10.67
C PHE A 122 -1.44 7.90 -9.93
N ALA A 123 -1.21 7.06 -8.92
CA ALA A 123 0.08 7.00 -8.24
C ALA A 123 1.22 6.59 -9.18
N ASP A 124 1.01 5.54 -9.98
CA ASP A 124 1.97 5.09 -10.98
C ASP A 124 2.26 6.21 -12.02
N ASP A 125 1.24 6.94 -12.48
CA ASP A 125 1.37 8.07 -13.42
C ASP A 125 2.19 9.24 -12.82
N LEU A 126 2.12 9.44 -11.50
CA LEU A 126 2.97 10.40 -10.78
C LEU A 126 4.40 9.89 -10.54
N GLY A 127 4.71 8.66 -10.94
CA GLY A 127 5.96 7.99 -10.57
C GLY A 127 6.07 7.75 -9.07
N VAL A 128 4.95 7.75 -8.36
CA VAL A 128 4.85 7.22 -7.00
C VAL A 128 4.53 5.75 -7.17
N THR A 129 5.58 4.96 -7.25
CA THR A 129 5.39 3.56 -6.89
C THR A 129 5.01 3.60 -5.42
N ALA A 130 3.79 3.17 -5.05
CA ALA A 130 3.62 2.53 -3.75
C ALA A 130 4.87 1.69 -3.57
N ASP A 131 5.65 1.89 -2.51
CA ASP A 131 6.76 0.99 -2.21
C ASP A 131 6.16 -0.39 -2.32
N LYS A 132 6.45 -1.04 -3.46
CA LYS A 132 5.85 -2.30 -3.87
C LYS A 132 6.61 -3.32 -3.06
N GLU A 133 6.36 -3.30 -1.76
CA GLU A 133 6.36 -4.51 -0.95
C GLU A 133 5.27 -5.49 -1.46
N ILE A 134 4.51 -5.11 -2.47
CA ILE A 134 3.71 -5.98 -3.33
C ILE A 134 4.44 -6.08 -4.67
N GLY A 135 5.37 -7.04 -4.76
CA GLY A 135 6.08 -7.35 -6.01
C GLY A 135 5.13 -7.52 -7.18
N GLU A 136 5.57 -7.10 -8.38
CA GLU A 136 4.80 -7.07 -9.65
C GLU A 136 3.62 -8.04 -9.66
N GLY A 137 2.41 -7.52 -9.47
CA GLY A 137 1.23 -8.35 -9.38
C GLY A 137 0.20 -8.07 -10.46
N SER A 138 -0.35 -9.12 -11.06
CA SER A 138 -1.48 -9.00 -11.97
C SER A 138 -2.77 -8.89 -11.16
N VAL A 139 -3.59 -7.88 -11.46
CA VAL A 139 -4.93 -7.75 -10.90
C VAL A 139 -5.89 -8.59 -11.75
N LYS A 140 -6.58 -9.56 -11.14
CA LYS A 140 -7.66 -10.31 -11.81
C LYS A 140 -8.99 -10.11 -11.09
N GLU A 141 -10.04 -9.91 -11.87
CA GLU A 141 -11.40 -9.72 -11.39
C GLU A 141 -12.22 -11.00 -11.65
N ARG A 142 -12.70 -11.63 -10.57
CA ARG A 142 -13.67 -12.73 -10.63
C ARG A 142 -14.77 -12.44 -9.61
N ASN A 143 -16.02 -12.42 -10.06
CA ASN A 143 -17.21 -12.25 -9.21
C ASN A 143 -17.13 -11.05 -8.24
N GLY A 144 -16.68 -9.88 -8.72
CA GLY A 144 -16.61 -8.65 -7.91
C GLY A 144 -15.52 -8.62 -6.83
N LYS A 145 -14.70 -9.68 -6.71
CA LYS A 145 -13.58 -9.72 -5.76
C LYS A 145 -12.26 -9.48 -6.49
N VAL A 146 -11.67 -8.31 -6.24
CA VAL A 146 -10.34 -7.96 -6.75
C VAL A 146 -9.30 -8.77 -5.95
N THR A 147 -8.54 -9.61 -6.64
CA THR A 147 -7.41 -10.34 -6.02
C THR A 147 -6.12 -9.80 -6.60
N VAL A 148 -5.26 -9.26 -5.74
CA VAL A 148 -3.91 -8.82 -6.11
C VAL A 148 -3.00 -10.05 -6.01
N THR A 149 -2.41 -10.47 -7.13
CA THR A 149 -1.52 -11.63 -7.17
C THR A 149 -0.06 -11.17 -7.16
N ILE A 150 0.69 -11.35 -6.08
CA ILE A 150 2.11 -11.02 -5.95
C ILE A 150 2.97 -12.09 -6.63
N LYS A 151 3.90 -11.68 -7.50
CA LYS A 151 4.90 -12.59 -8.07
C LYS A 151 6.00 -12.91 -7.06
N LEU A 152 6.28 -14.20 -6.90
CA LEU A 152 7.42 -14.73 -6.16
C LEU A 152 8.29 -15.55 -7.11
N PHE A 153 9.58 -15.59 -6.81
CA PHE A 153 10.57 -16.35 -7.55
C PHE A 153 11.24 -17.36 -6.62
N PHE A 154 11.42 -18.58 -7.11
CA PHE A 154 12.10 -19.66 -6.40
C PHE A 154 13.19 -20.24 -7.31
N ASN A 155 14.40 -20.44 -6.79
CA ASN A 155 15.51 -21.04 -7.56
C ASN A 155 15.94 -22.40 -7.00
N GLU A 156 16.84 -23.05 -7.72
CA GLU A 156 17.35 -24.39 -7.39
C GLU A 156 18.15 -24.45 -6.08
N ASP A 157 18.71 -23.33 -5.62
CA ASP A 157 19.42 -23.25 -4.33
C ASP A 157 18.45 -23.20 -3.13
N GLY A 158 17.16 -23.03 -3.41
CA GLY A 158 16.13 -22.86 -2.40
C GLY A 158 15.97 -21.43 -1.91
N LYS A 159 16.39 -20.44 -2.70
CA LYS A 159 16.11 -19.03 -2.44
C LYS A 159 14.69 -18.73 -2.91
N LEU A 160 13.85 -18.23 -2.01
CA LEU A 160 12.54 -17.66 -2.32
C LEU A 160 12.61 -16.14 -2.15
N TRP A 161 12.19 -15.37 -3.15
CA TRP A 161 12.21 -13.91 -3.08
C TRP A 161 11.06 -13.27 -3.86
N ARG A 162 10.83 -11.98 -3.60
CA ARG A 162 10.02 -11.10 -4.46
C ARG A 162 10.96 -10.09 -5.13
N GLU A 163 10.45 -9.37 -6.12
CA GLU A 163 11.19 -8.28 -6.78
C GLU A 163 11.67 -7.21 -5.77
N GLY A 164 12.84 -6.59 -6.03
CA GLY A 164 13.61 -5.86 -5.01
C GLY A 164 14.66 -6.73 -4.29
N LYS A 165 15.31 -7.63 -5.06
CA LYS A 165 16.09 -8.84 -4.70
C LYS A 165 17.08 -8.72 -3.53
N GLU A 166 17.61 -7.54 -3.23
CA GLU A 166 18.77 -7.42 -2.34
C GLU A 166 18.42 -7.56 -0.85
N LYS A 167 17.21 -7.20 -0.42
CA LYS A 167 16.84 -7.18 1.01
C LYS A 167 15.77 -8.19 1.42
N HIS A 168 15.06 -8.79 0.47
CA HIS A 168 13.84 -9.56 0.75
C HIS A 168 13.89 -10.99 0.21
N PHE A 169 14.67 -11.85 0.85
CA PHE A 169 14.77 -13.26 0.47
C PHE A 169 14.76 -14.21 1.67
N TYR A 170 14.33 -15.44 1.39
CA TYR A 170 14.36 -16.56 2.32
C TYR A 170 15.10 -17.74 1.68
N LEU A 171 16.26 -18.08 2.23
CA LEU A 171 17.02 -19.26 1.86
C LEU A 171 16.53 -20.50 2.64
N MET A 172 16.14 -21.54 1.92
CA MET A 172 15.63 -22.81 2.48
C MET A 172 16.63 -23.97 2.43
N GLU A 173 17.75 -23.79 1.71
CA GLU A 173 18.78 -24.80 1.39
C GLU A 173 18.23 -26.00 0.60
N LYS A 174 18.83 -26.25 -0.58
CA LYS A 174 18.50 -27.40 -1.43
C LYS A 174 18.53 -28.71 -0.62
N GLY A 175 17.50 -29.54 -0.81
CA GLY A 175 17.40 -30.87 -0.18
C GLY A 175 16.87 -30.90 1.27
N ARG A 176 16.75 -29.76 1.95
CA ARG A 176 16.08 -29.70 3.28
C ARG A 176 14.56 -29.83 3.15
N ASP A 177 13.91 -30.11 4.27
CA ASP A 177 12.45 -30.33 4.32
C ASP A 177 11.65 -29.15 3.74
N ARG A 178 12.03 -27.92 4.08
CA ARG A 178 11.29 -26.73 3.62
C ARG A 178 11.45 -26.49 2.12
N TYR A 179 12.64 -26.76 1.58
CA TYR A 179 12.90 -26.76 0.13
C TYR A 179 12.01 -27.77 -0.58
N LYS A 180 12.04 -29.04 -0.15
CA LYS A 180 11.27 -30.13 -0.76
C LYS A 180 9.76 -29.86 -0.74
N ILE A 181 9.26 -29.29 0.37
CA ILE A 181 7.86 -28.88 0.47
C ILE A 181 7.55 -27.81 -0.58
N MET A 182 8.31 -26.72 -0.62
CA MET A 182 8.05 -25.63 -1.56
C MET A 182 8.14 -26.09 -3.02
N GLU A 183 9.18 -26.82 -3.36
CA GLU A 183 9.37 -27.41 -4.69
C GLU A 183 8.18 -28.28 -5.09
N TYR A 184 7.73 -29.17 -4.20
CA TYR A 184 6.59 -30.04 -4.46
C TYR A 184 5.31 -29.26 -4.74
N PHE A 185 5.00 -28.19 -3.98
CA PHE A 185 3.85 -27.34 -4.25
C PHE A 185 3.95 -26.60 -5.59
N ILE A 186 5.14 -26.12 -5.95
CA ILE A 186 5.38 -25.37 -7.20
C ILE A 186 5.27 -26.30 -8.42
N VAL A 187 5.90 -27.46 -8.38
CA VAL A 187 5.92 -28.44 -9.47
C VAL A 187 4.51 -29.00 -9.74
N ASN A 188 3.79 -29.37 -8.68
CA ASN A 188 2.45 -29.97 -8.81
C ASN A 188 1.33 -28.93 -9.05
N LYS A 189 1.63 -27.63 -8.94
CA LYS A 189 0.70 -26.51 -9.22
C LYS A 189 -0.69 -26.70 -8.59
N PHE A 190 -0.73 -27.01 -7.28
CA PHE A 190 -2.02 -27.22 -6.60
C PHE A 190 -2.86 -25.95 -6.58
N ASN A 191 -3.85 -25.91 -7.45
CA ASN A 191 -4.83 -24.82 -7.55
C ASN A 191 -5.99 -24.96 -6.54
N ASP A 192 -6.12 -26.12 -5.89
CA ASP A 192 -7.08 -26.38 -4.81
C ASP A 192 -6.40 -27.10 -3.63
N TYR A 193 -7.11 -27.21 -2.51
CA TYR A 193 -6.63 -27.88 -1.30
C TYR A 193 -6.36 -29.36 -1.54
N TYR A 194 -5.15 -29.78 -1.18
CA TYR A 194 -4.71 -31.17 -1.26
C TYR A 194 -4.52 -31.75 0.15
N PRO A 195 -5.01 -32.98 0.43
CA PRO A 195 -4.95 -33.56 1.77
C PRO A 195 -3.52 -33.65 2.34
N THR A 196 -3.35 -33.18 3.59
CA THR A 196 -2.05 -33.17 4.29
C THR A 196 -1.37 -34.54 4.32
N LYS A 197 -2.15 -35.61 4.52
CA LYS A 197 -1.62 -36.99 4.55
C LYS A 197 -1.03 -37.41 3.21
N ALA A 198 -1.70 -37.08 2.10
CA ALA A 198 -1.24 -37.39 0.75
C ALA A 198 0.06 -36.64 0.44
N ILE A 199 0.10 -35.33 0.69
CA ILE A 199 1.30 -34.51 0.46
C ILE A 199 2.48 -35.05 1.28
N ALA A 200 2.26 -35.36 2.56
CA ALA A 200 3.30 -35.87 3.43
C ALA A 200 3.80 -37.25 2.96
N HIS A 201 2.89 -38.14 2.56
CA HIS A 201 3.23 -39.45 2.01
C HIS A 201 4.10 -39.33 0.75
N ASP A 202 3.72 -38.49 -0.21
CA ASP A 202 4.47 -38.29 -1.46
C ASP A 202 5.87 -37.71 -1.22
N LEU A 203 6.04 -36.98 -0.12
CA LEU A 203 7.33 -36.45 0.34
C LEU A 203 8.12 -37.43 1.24
N GLY A 204 7.62 -38.66 1.44
CA GLY A 204 8.23 -39.66 2.32
C GLY A 204 8.22 -39.27 3.80
N LYS A 205 7.23 -38.49 4.24
CA LYS A 205 7.11 -37.97 5.61
C LYS A 205 6.03 -38.70 6.40
N ASN A 206 6.47 -39.51 7.35
CA ASN A 206 5.56 -40.26 8.24
C ASN A 206 5.09 -39.42 9.46
N ASN A 207 5.76 -38.33 9.78
CA ASN A 207 5.43 -37.46 10.92
C ASN A 207 4.63 -36.23 10.47
N LEU A 208 3.30 -36.37 10.46
CA LEU A 208 2.36 -35.30 10.07
C LEU A 208 2.45 -34.03 10.94
N PRO A 209 2.60 -34.11 12.29
CA PRO A 209 2.83 -32.93 13.11
C PRO A 209 4.08 -32.14 12.70
N ASN A 210 5.20 -32.82 12.46
CA ASN A 210 6.43 -32.18 12.02
C ASN A 210 6.26 -31.55 10.62
N PHE A 211 5.62 -32.26 9.69
CA PHE A 211 5.30 -31.72 8.36
C PHE A 211 4.51 -30.41 8.44
N SER A 212 3.45 -30.40 9.25
CA SER A 212 2.59 -29.22 9.43
C SER A 212 3.34 -28.06 10.09
N ARG A 213 4.25 -28.37 11.02
CA ARG A 213 5.17 -27.39 11.63
C ARG A 213 6.12 -26.78 10.59
N GLN A 214 6.65 -27.57 9.65
CA GLN A 214 7.51 -27.06 8.59
C GLN A 214 6.77 -26.07 7.67
N ILE A 215 5.51 -26.36 7.31
CA ILE A 215 4.65 -25.41 6.59
C ILE A 215 4.46 -24.11 7.39
N GLY A 216 4.17 -24.21 8.68
CA GLY A 216 4.07 -23.05 9.57
C GLY A 216 5.35 -22.21 9.59
N ASN A 217 6.51 -22.87 9.64
CA ASN A 217 7.81 -22.20 9.57
C ASN A 217 8.07 -21.50 8.23
N ILE A 218 7.70 -22.13 7.11
CA ILE A 218 7.78 -21.50 5.78
C ILE A 218 7.00 -20.19 5.78
N ASN A 219 5.72 -20.25 6.18
CA ASN A 219 4.85 -19.07 6.22
C ASN A 219 5.41 -17.98 7.14
N ARG A 220 5.78 -18.33 8.37
CA ARG A 220 6.33 -17.38 9.36
C ARG A 220 7.60 -16.68 8.85
N ILE A 221 8.55 -17.44 8.32
CA ILE A 221 9.83 -16.88 7.88
C ILE A 221 9.63 -16.05 6.62
N ALA A 222 8.78 -16.49 5.68
CA ALA A 222 8.49 -15.71 4.48
C ALA A 222 7.82 -14.37 4.79
N LYS A 223 6.87 -14.34 5.74
CA LYS A 223 6.28 -13.09 6.23
C LYS A 223 7.32 -12.13 6.80
N ASN A 224 8.30 -12.64 7.53
CA ASN A 224 9.32 -11.79 8.15
C ASN A 224 10.41 -11.34 7.17
N LYS A 225 10.97 -12.27 6.39
CA LYS A 225 12.12 -12.01 5.52
C LYS A 225 11.74 -11.46 4.15
N ILE A 226 10.62 -11.90 3.58
CA ILE A 226 10.12 -11.45 2.27
C ILE A 226 9.02 -10.39 2.45
N ARG A 227 8.59 -10.08 3.70
CA ARG A 227 7.56 -9.08 4.01
C ARG A 227 6.20 -9.39 3.38
N LEU A 228 5.84 -10.67 3.38
CA LEU A 228 4.53 -11.12 2.92
C LEU A 228 3.45 -10.83 3.96
N LYS A 229 2.26 -10.41 3.51
CA LYS A 229 1.11 -10.15 4.40
C LYS A 229 0.39 -11.46 4.76
N ASP A 230 0.15 -12.31 3.76
CA ASP A 230 -0.57 -13.58 3.89
C ASP A 230 0.35 -14.81 3.85
N ASN A 231 -0.20 -15.98 4.19
CA ASN A 231 0.51 -17.26 4.12
C ASN A 231 0.71 -17.68 2.67
N ILE A 232 1.92 -18.13 2.31
CA ILE A 232 2.18 -18.70 0.97
C ILE A 232 1.40 -20.00 0.80
N LEU A 233 1.44 -20.85 1.83
CA LEU A 233 0.73 -22.12 1.88
C LEU A 233 -0.47 -21.98 2.82
N GLU A 234 -1.66 -21.99 2.25
CA GLU A 234 -2.92 -21.89 2.98
C GLU A 234 -3.37 -23.27 3.46
N GLY A 235 -3.60 -23.41 4.76
CA GLY A 235 -4.19 -24.61 5.34
C GLY A 235 -5.69 -24.45 5.57
N LYS A 236 -6.46 -25.52 5.33
CA LYS A 236 -7.87 -25.62 5.73
C LYS A 236 -8.12 -26.96 6.41
N ARG A 237 -8.69 -26.91 7.62
CA ARG A 237 -8.99 -28.10 8.44
C ARG A 237 -9.81 -29.09 7.62
N GLY A 238 -9.37 -30.35 7.61
CA GLY A 238 -10.02 -31.43 6.85
C GLY A 238 -9.78 -31.44 5.34
N ARG A 239 -9.26 -30.35 4.74
CA ARG A 239 -8.98 -30.25 3.30
C ARG A 239 -7.49 -30.26 2.96
N GLY A 240 -6.63 -29.89 3.92
CA GLY A 240 -5.18 -29.88 3.76
C GLY A 240 -4.66 -28.53 3.30
N TYR A 241 -3.78 -28.49 2.30
CA TYR A 241 -3.01 -27.30 1.94
C TYR A 241 -3.04 -26.98 0.43
N LYS A 242 -2.89 -25.70 0.10
CA LYS A 242 -2.69 -25.21 -1.28
C LYS A 242 -1.75 -23.99 -1.31
N ILE A 243 -1.28 -23.61 -2.49
CA ILE A 243 -0.68 -22.28 -2.68
C ILE A 243 -1.79 -21.23 -2.62
N SER A 244 -1.57 -20.14 -1.88
CA SER A 244 -2.50 -19.02 -1.82
C SER A 244 -2.68 -18.38 -3.20
N ALA A 245 -3.92 -18.02 -3.55
CA ALA A 245 -4.22 -17.31 -4.79
C ALA A 245 -3.60 -15.89 -4.84
N THR A 246 -3.19 -15.36 -3.68
CA THR A 246 -2.46 -14.11 -3.55
C THR A 246 -1.05 -14.21 -4.13
N TYR A 247 -0.47 -15.40 -4.31
CA TYR A 247 0.90 -15.56 -4.78
C TYR A 247 0.99 -16.39 -6.06
N LYS A 248 1.79 -15.90 -7.02
CA LYS A 248 2.22 -16.66 -8.18
C LYS A 248 3.71 -16.93 -8.07
N ILE A 249 4.09 -18.19 -7.86
CA ILE A 249 5.50 -18.59 -7.71
C ILE A 249 6.03 -19.11 -9.04
N THR A 250 7.16 -18.57 -9.50
CA THR A 250 7.81 -18.97 -10.75
C THR A 250 9.21 -19.51 -10.45
N MET A 251 9.55 -20.65 -11.05
CA MET A 251 10.92 -21.16 -11.02
C MET A 251 11.84 -20.25 -11.84
N LYS A 252 12.97 -19.84 -11.26
CA LYS A 252 14.05 -19.15 -11.97
C LYS A 252 15.31 -19.99 -11.85
N SER A 253 15.87 -20.31 -13.02
CA SER A 253 17.23 -20.83 -13.19
C SER A 253 18.25 -19.76 -12.80
#